data_AF-A0A7L2RWN8-F1
#
_entry.id   AF-A0A7L2RWN8-F1
#
_cell.length_a   1.000
_cell.length_b   1.000
_cell.length_c   1.000
_cell.angle_alpha   90.00
_cell.angle_beta   90.00
_cell.angle_gamma   90.00
#
_symmetry.space_group_name_H-M   'P 1'
#
loop_
_entity.id
_entity.type
_entity.pdbx_description
1 polymer ?
#
loop_
_entity_poly.entity_id
_entity_poly.type
_entity_poly.pdbx_seq_one_letter_code
_entity_poly.pdbx_strand_id
1 'polypeptide(L)' 'TYGKQPWYQLSNTEAIECITQGRELERPRTCPSEVYAIMQSCWQREPQQRQPIKEIHSRLQALVKTPPVYLDILG' A
#
# COMPACT_ATOMS: atom_id res chain seq x y z
N THR A 1 3.73 -9.45 -3.11
CA THR A 1 3.97 -9.92 -4.49
C THR A 1 2.65 -10.41 -5.03
N TYR A 2 2.41 -10.35 -6.35
CA TYR A 2 1.29 -10.94 -7.12
C TYR A 2 0.30 -11.88 -6.38
N GLY A 3 -0.51 -11.38 -5.42
CA GLY A 3 -1.47 -12.18 -4.64
C GLY A 3 -0.97 -12.84 -3.33
N LYS A 4 0.22 -12.49 -2.83
CA LYS A 4 0.78 -12.97 -1.55
C LYS A 4 -0.06 -12.48 -0.37
N GLN A 5 -0.26 -13.36 0.59
CA GLN A 5 -0.96 -13.05 1.84
C GLN A 5 -0.33 -11.84 2.57
N PRO A 6 -1.12 -10.86 3.03
CA PRO A 6 -0.66 -9.83 3.95
C PRO A 6 -0.10 -10.46 5.23
N TRP A 7 0.98 -9.91 5.77
CA TRP A 7 1.62 -10.42 7.00
C TRP A 7 1.98 -11.92 6.93
N TYR A 8 2.30 -12.46 5.75
CA TYR A 8 2.52 -13.90 5.53
C TYR A 8 3.58 -14.58 6.42
N GLN A 9 4.46 -13.81 7.06
CA GLN A 9 5.51 -14.31 7.96
C GLN A 9 5.01 -14.46 9.40
N LEU A 10 3.80 -13.98 9.70
CA LEU A 10 3.25 -13.89 11.04
C LEU A 10 2.07 -14.85 11.19
N SER A 11 1.89 -15.36 12.41
CA SER A 11 0.63 -15.96 12.84
C SER A 11 -0.48 -14.92 12.93
N ASN A 12 -1.73 -15.37 13.07
CA ASN A 12 -2.88 -14.48 13.23
C ASN A 12 -2.75 -13.54 14.44
N THR A 13 -2.27 -14.06 15.58
CA THR A 13 -2.10 -13.27 16.81
C THR A 13 -1.03 -12.18 16.62
N GLU A 14 0.13 -12.55 16.05
CA GLU A 14 1.21 -11.59 15.79
C GLU A 14 0.79 -10.51 14.77
N ALA A 15 -0.01 -10.88 13.76
CA ALA A 15 -0.55 -9.91 12.81
C ALA A 15 -1.50 -8.90 13.48
N ILE A 16 -2.37 -9.35 14.39
CA ILE A 16 -3.25 -8.48 15.18
C ILE A 16 -2.42 -7.50 16.02
N GLU A 17 -1.37 -7.98 16.68
CA GLU A 17 -0.49 -7.15 17.49
C GLU A 17 0.23 -6.09 16.65
N CYS A 18 0.80 -6.47 15.50
CA CYS A 18 1.46 -5.55 14.58
C CYS A 18 0.52 -4.43 14.12
N ILE A 19 -0.70 -4.79 13.70
CA ILE A 19 -1.72 -3.83 13.23
C ILE A 19 -2.10 -2.88 14.37
N THR A 20 -2.31 -3.39 15.58
CA THR A 20 -2.69 -2.57 16.75
C THR A 20 -1.59 -1.58 17.15
N GLN A 21 -0.33 -1.99 17.01
CA GLN A 21 0.84 -1.15 17.22
C GLN A 21 1.06 -0.12 16.10
N GLY A 22 0.29 -0.19 15.00
CA GLY A 22 0.40 0.74 13.87
C GLY A 22 1.51 0.38 12.89
N ARG A 23 1.96 -0.88 12.87
CA ARG A 23 2.86 -1.37 11.82
C ARG A 23 2.08 -1.45 10.51
N GLU A 24 2.71 -1.01 9.43
CA GLU A 24 2.18 -1.11 8.06
C GLU A 24 2.89 -2.21 7.27
N LEU A 25 2.28 -2.64 6.16
CA LEU A 25 2.92 -3.56 5.23
C LEU A 25 4.05 -2.83 4.49
N GLU A 26 5.15 -3.54 4.26
CA GLU A 26 6.27 -3.04 3.48
C GLU A 26 5.88 -2.84 2.00
N ARG A 27 6.51 -1.84 1.36
CA ARG A 27 6.35 -1.61 -0.08
C ARG A 27 6.87 -2.81 -0.87
N PRO A 28 6.06 -3.42 -1.76
CA PRO A 28 6.56 -4.47 -2.65
C PRO A 28 7.65 -3.94 -3.59
N ARG A 29 8.65 -4.78 -3.90
CA ARG A 29 9.78 -4.42 -4.78
C ARG A 29 9.42 -3.93 -6.17
N THR A 30 8.24 -4.27 -6.68
CA THR A 30 7.76 -3.85 -8.00
C THR A 30 6.64 -2.81 -7.93
N CYS A 31 6.38 -2.27 -6.75
CA CYS A 31 5.32 -1.28 -6.52
C CYS A 31 5.88 0.14 -6.68
N PRO A 32 5.37 0.94 -7.63
CA PRO A 32 5.73 2.37 -7.74
C PRO A 32 5.48 3.10 -6.42
N SER A 33 6.33 4.08 -6.12
CA SER A 33 6.26 4.86 -4.88
C SER A 33 4.91 5.56 -4.70
N GLU A 34 4.32 6.00 -5.81
CA GLU A 34 3.06 6.71 -5.90
C GLU A 34 1.88 5.79 -5.55
N VAL A 35 1.96 4.52 -5.95
CA VAL A 35 0.97 3.51 -5.60
C VAL A 35 1.10 3.14 -4.12
N TYR A 36 2.32 3.02 -3.60
CA TYR A 36 2.53 2.78 -2.18
C TYR A 36 2.03 3.95 -1.31
N ALA A 37 2.26 5.20 -1.74
CA ALA A 37 1.71 6.37 -1.07
C ALA A 37 0.17 6.38 -1.02
N ILE A 38 -0.51 5.80 -2.03
CA ILE A 38 -1.97 5.57 -1.97
C ILE A 38 -2.30 4.49 -0.93
N MET A 39 -1.52 3.41 -0.81
CA MET A 39 -1.74 2.40 0.23
C MET A 39 -1.60 3.01 1.64
N GLN A 40 -0.56 3.82 1.87
CA GLN A 40 -0.33 4.48 3.16
C GLN A 40 -1.45 5.49 3.51
N SER A 41 -2.03 6.16 2.52
CA SER A 41 -3.18 7.04 2.78
C SER A 41 -4.45 6.26 3.15
N CYS A 42 -4.57 4.99 2.75
CA CYS A 42 -5.62 4.08 3.21
C CYS A 42 -5.38 3.58 4.64
N TRP A 43 -4.13 3.52 5.08
CA TRP A 43 -3.72 2.91 6.35
C TRP A 43 -3.51 3.90 7.50
N GLN A 44 -3.92 5.17 7.32
CA GLN A 44 -3.89 6.16 8.41
C GLN A 44 -4.60 5.62 9.66
N ARG A 45 -3.91 5.79 10.80
CA ARG A 45 -4.37 5.30 12.12
C ARG A 45 -5.73 5.89 12.46
N GLU A 46 -5.86 7.21 12.32
CA GLU A 46 -7.10 7.93 12.50
C GLU A 46 -7.99 7.77 11.26
N PRO A 47 -9.19 7.18 11.37
CA PRO A 47 -10.07 6.94 10.22
C PRO A 47 -10.41 8.21 9.42
N GLN A 48 -10.50 9.36 10.10
CA GLN A 48 -10.83 10.65 9.48
C GLN A 48 -9.68 11.20 8.63
N GLN A 49 -8.45 10.72 8.82
CA GLN A 49 -7.29 11.09 8.03
C GLN A 49 -7.12 10.21 6.78
N ARG A 50 -7.87 9.10 6.67
CA ARG A 50 -7.82 8.23 5.49
C ARG A 50 -8.39 8.96 4.29
N GLN A 51 -7.71 8.82 3.14
CA GLN A 51 -8.18 9.47 1.92
C GLN A 51 -9.57 8.93 1.49
N PRO A 52 -10.49 9.81 1.05
CA PRO A 52 -11.77 9.38 0.52
C PRO A 52 -11.59 8.48 -0.72
N ILE A 53 -12.44 7.46 -0.85
CA ILE A 53 -12.35 6.51 -1.96
C ILE A 53 -12.44 7.17 -3.35
N LYS A 54 -13.18 8.27 -3.47
CA LYS A 54 -13.28 9.05 -4.72
C LYS A 54 -11.93 9.66 -5.13
N GLU A 55 -11.15 10.12 -4.15
CA GLU A 55 -9.82 10.69 -4.37
C GLU A 55 -8.81 9.59 -4.72
N ILE A 56 -8.84 8.48 -3.97
CA ILE A 56 -8.02 7.29 -4.26
C ILE A 56 -8.24 6.82 -5.70
N HIS A 57 -9.50 6.66 -6.12
CA HIS A 57 -9.85 6.27 -7.48
C HIS A 57 -9.31 7.25 -8.53
N SER A 58 -9.47 8.56 -8.30
CA SER A 58 -8.99 9.59 -9.23
C SER A 58 -7.46 9.56 -9.36
N ARG A 59 -6.73 9.37 -8.25
CA ARG A 59 -5.26 9.22 -8.25
C ARG A 59 -4.81 7.97 -9.02
N LEU A 60 -5.47 6.83 -8.80
CA LEU A 60 -5.17 5.61 -9.55
C LEU A 60 -5.42 5.78 -11.05
N GLN A 61 -6.51 6.44 -11.44
CA GLN A 61 -6.81 6.72 -12.85
C GLN A 61 -5.74 7.62 -13.50
N ALA A 62 -5.22 8.61 -12.76
CA ALA A 62 -4.12 9.45 -13.26
C ALA A 62 -2.84 8.64 -13.50
N LEU A 63 -2.48 7.75 -12.56
CA LEU A 63 -1.30 6.87 -12.70
C LEU A 63 -1.42 5.89 -13.87
N VAL A 64 -2.63 5.44 -14.21
CA VAL A 64 -2.84 4.58 -15.40
C VAL A 64 -2.63 5.36 -16.69
N LYS A 65 -3.06 6.63 -16.74
CA LYS A 65 -2.90 7.49 -17.93
C LYS A 65 -1.47 7.96 -18.14
N THR A 66 -0.74 8.13 -17.04
CA THR A 66 0.65 8.58 -17.04
C THR A 66 1.45 7.65 -16.13
N PRO A 67 1.77 6.43 -16.59
CA PRO A 67 2.49 5.47 -15.77
C PRO A 67 3.87 6.02 -15.41
N PRO A 68 4.25 6.03 -14.12
CA PRO A 68 5.58 6.44 -13.73
C PRO A 68 6.61 5.49 -14.36
N VAL A 69 7.74 6.04 -14.81
CA VAL A 69 8.85 5.24 -15.33
C VAL A 69 9.45 4.44 -14.17
N TYR A 70 9.14 3.14 -14.13
CA TYR A 70 9.59 2.25 -13.08
C TYR A 70 10.81 1.44 -13.56
N LEU A 71 11.98 1.70 -12.99
CA LEU A 71 13.27 1.15 -13.46
C LEU A 71 13.71 -0.17 -12.79
N ASP A 72 12.97 -0.73 -11.83
CA ASP A 72 13.43 -1.92 -11.09
C ASP A 72 13.14 -3.27 -11.79
N ILE A 73 12.99 -3.30 -13.13
CA ILE A 73 12.88 -4.57 -13.89
C ILE A 73 14.26 -5.08 -14.36
N LEU A 74 15.34 -4.31 -14.14
CA LEU A 74 16.72 -4.72 -14.44
C LEU A 74 17.55 -4.78 -13.15
N GLY A 75 17.37 -5.86 -12.39
CA GLY A 75 18.15 -6.16 -11.18
C GLY A 75 17.94 -7.60 -10.74
#